data_AF-A0A519C165-F1
#
_entry.id   AF-A0A519C165-F1
#
_cell.length_a   1.000
_cell.length_b   1.000
_cell.length_c   1.000
_cell.angle_alpha   90.00
_cell.angle_beta   90.00
_cell.angle_gamma   90.00
#
_symmetry.space_group_name_H-M   'P 1'
#
loop_
_entity.id
_entity.type
_entity.pdbx_description
1 polymer ?
#
loop_
_entity_poly.entity_id
_entity_poly.type
_entity_poly.pdbx_seq_one_letter_code
_entity_poly.pdbx_strand_id
1 'polypeptide(L)'
;MTKTKIISLLLVISGILVLIVGISMVQTGFASFDDTEPKVGLYIGGIFTIIGGVFLTIAGIMIFFDFKKKLIRMFGNVANAIEEERKQEKR
;
A
#
# COMPACT_ATOMS: atom_id res chain seq x y z
N MET A 1 1.39 -9.63 16.02
CA MET A 1 1.88 -9.53 14.63
C MET A 1 0.76 -9.62 13.57
N THR A 2 -0.45 -10.13 13.90
CA THR A 2 -1.58 -10.28 12.98
C THR A 2 -2.36 -8.99 12.71
N LYS A 3 -2.60 -8.17 13.75
CA LYS A 3 -3.43 -6.95 13.65
C LYS A 3 -2.91 -5.94 12.61
N THR A 4 -1.61 -5.64 12.61
CA THR A 4 -1.01 -4.68 11.65
C THR A 4 -1.09 -5.15 10.20
N LYS A 5 -0.96 -6.46 9.95
CA LYS A 5 -1.10 -7.04 8.62
C LYS A 5 -2.55 -6.98 8.13
N ILE A 6 -3.50 -7.28 9.01
CA ILE A 6 -4.94 -7.17 8.71
C ILE A 6 -5.30 -5.72 8.39
N ILE A 7 -4.83 -4.76 9.19
CA ILE A 7 -5.04 -3.33 8.95
C ILE A 7 -4.46 -2.92 7.60
N SER A 8 -3.21 -3.31 7.30
CA SER A 8 -2.59 -2.98 6.01
C SER A 8 -3.36 -3.56 4.83
N LEU A 9 -3.85 -4.80 4.95
CA LEU A 9 -4.67 -5.45 3.92
C LEU A 9 -6.00 -4.72 3.73
N LEU A 10 -6.68 -4.33 4.81
CA LEU A 10 -7.92 -3.55 4.73
C LEU A 10 -7.70 -2.19 4.08
N LEU A 11 -6.59 -1.51 4.38
CA LEU A 11 -6.22 -0.25 3.71
C LEU A 11 -5.98 -0.46 2.21
N VAL A 12 -5.33 -1.55 1.80
CA VAL A 12 -5.13 -1.86 0.38
C VAL A 12 -6.48 -2.08 -0.31
N ILE A 13 -7.34 -2.94 0.25
CA ILE A 13 -8.65 -3.26 -0.32
C ILE A 13 -9.51 -1.99 -0.41
N SER A 14 -9.58 -1.22 0.67
CA SER A 14 -10.34 0.03 0.71
C SER A 14 -9.78 1.07 -0.28
N GLY A 15 -8.46 1.22 -0.38
CA GLY A 15 -7.81 2.10 -1.34
C GLY A 15 -8.14 1.73 -2.79
N ILE A 16 -8.11 0.44 -3.13
CA ILE A 16 -8.49 -0.05 -4.46
C ILE A 16 -9.97 0.25 -4.77
N LEU A 17 -10.88 -0.03 -3.83
CA LEU A 17 -12.31 0.25 -4.01
C LEU A 17 -12.58 1.73 -4.23
N VAL A 18 -11.96 2.59 -3.43
CA VAL A 18 -12.07 4.06 -3.55
C VAL A 18 -11.50 4.55 -4.88
N LEU A 19 -10.38 3.99 -5.35
CA LEU A 19 -9.81 4.30 -6.66
C LEU A 19 -10.74 3.90 -7.81
N ILE A 20 -11.33 2.71 -7.76
CA ILE A 20 -12.28 2.25 -8.79
C ILE A 20 -13.44 3.24 -8.87
N VAL A 21 -14.04 3.61 -7.73
CA VAL A 21 -15.14 4.57 -7.67
C VAL A 21 -14.72 5.94 -8.21
N GLY A 22 -13.56 6.46 -7.78
CA GLY A 22 -13.04 7.74 -8.26
C GLY A 22 -12.79 7.76 -9.77
N ILE A 23 -12.13 6.73 -10.30
CA ILE A 23 -11.83 6.59 -11.73
C ILE A 23 -13.13 6.44 -12.54
N SER A 24 -14.08 5.63 -12.09
CA SER A 24 -15.37 5.50 -12.76
C SER A 24 -16.15 6.82 -12.80
N MET A 25 -16.12 7.62 -11.72
CA MET A 25 -16.74 8.95 -11.70
C MET A 25 -16.03 9.94 -12.63
N VAL A 26 -14.69 9.91 -12.69
CA VAL A 26 -13.93 10.73 -13.64
C VAL A 26 -14.26 10.35 -15.08
N GLN A 27 -14.29 9.05 -15.40
CA GLN A 27 -14.57 8.57 -16.74
C GLN A 27 -16.02 8.86 -17.18
N THR A 28 -16.99 8.67 -16.29
CA THR A 28 -18.40 9.00 -16.58
C THR A 28 -18.64 10.51 -16.66
N GLY A 29 -17.95 11.31 -15.84
CA GLY A 29 -17.96 12.77 -15.92
C GLY A 29 -17.36 13.32 -17.21
N PHE A 30 -16.32 12.67 -17.77
CA PHE A 30 -15.78 13.00 -19.09
C PHE A 30 -16.66 12.50 -20.26
N ALA A 31 -17.43 11.43 -20.06
CA ALA A 31 -18.30 10.85 -21.09
C ALA A 31 -19.72 11.45 -21.14
N SER A 32 -20.10 12.26 -20.15
CA SER A 32 -21.39 12.95 -20.14
C SER A 32 -21.39 14.11 -21.14
N PHE A 33 -22.31 14.08 -22.11
CA PHE A 33 -22.42 15.02 -23.23
C PHE A 33 -23.14 16.34 -22.86
N ASP A 34 -23.45 16.58 -21.60
CA ASP A 34 -24.06 17.84 -21.15
C ASP A 34 -22.97 18.84 -20.77
N ASP A 35 -22.96 20.02 -21.37
CA ASP A 35 -21.95 21.07 -21.16
C ASP A 35 -22.06 21.79 -19.80
N THR A 36 -23.07 21.47 -18.99
CA THR A 36 -23.38 22.21 -17.74
C THR A 36 -23.13 21.43 -16.45
N GLU A 37 -23.20 20.09 -16.46
CA GLU A 37 -23.01 19.22 -15.28
C GLU A 37 -21.69 18.42 -15.13
N PRO A 38 -20.70 18.42 -16.06
CA PRO A 38 -19.58 17.49 -16.00
C PRO A 38 -18.55 17.88 -14.92
N LYS A 39 -18.53 19.16 -14.52
CA LYS A 39 -17.51 19.70 -13.62
C LYS A 39 -17.58 19.06 -12.24
N VAL A 40 -18.76 18.96 -11.63
CA VAL A 40 -18.89 18.50 -10.24
C VAL A 40 -18.51 17.02 -10.11
N GLY A 41 -18.97 16.17 -11.02
CA GLY A 41 -18.62 14.74 -11.05
C GLY A 41 -17.12 14.50 -11.25
N LEU A 42 -16.47 15.30 -12.10
CA LEU A 42 -15.03 15.26 -12.31
C LEU A 42 -14.24 15.67 -11.06
N TYR A 43 -14.62 16.77 -10.40
CA TYR A 43 -13.96 17.22 -9.17
C TYR A 43 -14.12 16.19 -8.05
N ILE A 44 -15.32 15.65 -7.85
CA ILE A 44 -15.57 14.61 -6.84
C ILE A 44 -14.79 13.35 -7.18
N GLY A 45 -14.83 12.90 -8.43
CA GLY A 45 -14.05 11.75 -8.90
C GLY A 45 -12.55 11.90 -8.62
N GLY A 46 -11.98 13.07 -8.93
CA GLY A 46 -10.58 13.39 -8.63
C GLY A 46 -10.26 13.34 -7.13
N ILE A 47 -11.14 13.86 -6.27
CA ILE A 47 -10.97 13.78 -4.80
C ILE A 47 -10.94 12.32 -4.33
N PHE A 48 -11.87 11.49 -4.80
CA PHE A 48 -11.87 10.06 -4.49
C PHE A 48 -10.58 9.38 -4.96
N THR A 49 -10.10 9.69 -6.16
CA THR A 49 -8.83 9.14 -6.65
C THR A 49 -7.64 9.54 -5.76
N ILE A 50 -7.57 10.80 -5.31
CA ILE A 50 -6.52 11.25 -4.39
C ILE A 50 -6.59 10.49 -3.06
N ILE A 51 -7.78 10.36 -2.47
CA ILE A 51 -7.98 9.65 -1.20
C ILE A 51 -7.57 8.17 -1.33
N GLY A 52 -7.98 7.51 -2.41
CA GLY A 52 -7.60 6.12 -2.70
C GLY A 52 -6.08 5.96 -2.82
N GLY A 53 -5.41 6.91 -3.48
CA GLY A 53 -3.95 6.96 -3.58
C GLY A 53 -3.24 7.13 -2.24
N VAL A 54 -3.79 7.97 -1.34
CA VAL A 54 -3.26 8.14 0.02
C VAL A 54 -3.37 6.84 0.81
N PHE A 55 -4.51 6.13 0.72
CA PHE A 55 -4.71 4.85 1.41
C PHE A 55 -3.69 3.80 0.97
N LEU A 56 -3.43 3.70 -0.33
CA LEU A 56 -2.42 2.78 -0.88
C LEU A 56 -1.00 3.18 -0.48
N THR A 57 -0.70 4.48 -0.43
CA THR A 57 0.62 4.97 -0.01
C THR A 57 0.91 4.59 1.44
N ILE A 58 -0.04 4.82 2.35
CA ILE A 58 0.10 4.46 3.77
C ILE A 58 0.25 2.94 3.91
N ALA A 59 -0.58 2.16 3.22
CA ALA A 59 -0.47 0.70 3.23
C ALA A 59 0.89 0.21 2.72
N GLY A 60 1.38 0.78 1.62
CA GLY A 60 2.68 0.46 1.02
C GLY A 60 3.83 0.74 1.99
N ILE A 61 3.81 1.89 2.67
CA ILE A 61 4.79 2.24 3.70
C ILE A 61 4.78 1.21 4.83
N MET A 62 3.60 0.85 5.35
CA MET A 62 3.48 -0.14 6.43
C MET A 62 4.04 -1.51 6.03
N ILE A 63 3.74 -1.97 4.82
CA ILE A 63 4.24 -3.24 4.27
C ILE A 63 5.77 -3.18 4.09
N PHE A 64 6.28 -2.07 3.56
CA PHE A 64 7.72 -1.87 3.32
C PHE A 64 8.52 -1.94 4.62
N PHE A 65 8.06 -1.29 5.70
CA PHE A 65 8.74 -1.35 6.99
C PHE A 65 8.74 -2.76 7.60
N ASP A 66 7.63 -3.51 7.48
CA ASP A 66 7.58 -4.91 7.96
C ASP A 66 8.54 -5.80 7.15
N PHE A 67 8.61 -5.59 5.83
CA PHE A 67 9.56 -6.30 4.96
C PHE A 67 11.02 -5.97 5.32
N LYS A 68 11.36 -4.69 5.43
CA LYS A 68 12.71 -4.24 5.83
C LYS A 68 13.14 -4.86 7.16
N LYS A 69 12.25 -4.89 8.16
CA LYS A 69 12.53 -5.48 9.47
C LYS A 69 12.83 -6.98 9.38
N LYS A 70 12.09 -7.73 8.56
CA LYS A 70 12.35 -9.17 8.34
C LYS A 70 13.67 -9.40 7.64
N LEU A 71 14.00 -8.59 6.64
CA LEU A 71 15.24 -8.68 5.89
C LEU A 71 16.45 -8.46 6.80
N ILE A 72 16.44 -7.41 7.63
CA ILE A 72 17.51 -7.17 8.63
C ILE A 72 17.66 -8.37 9.57
N ARG A 73 16.55 -8.93 10.07
CA ARG A 73 16.59 -10.10 10.96
C ARG A 73 17.16 -11.33 10.28
N MET A 74 16.84 -11.54 9.01
CA MET A 74 17.40 -12.64 8.21
C MET A 74 18.92 -12.53 8.10
N PHE A 75 19.44 -11.36 7.72
CA PHE A 75 20.89 -11.16 7.65
C PHE A 75 21.57 -11.29 9.01
N GLY A 76 20.97 -10.78 10.08
CA GLY A 76 21.48 -10.95 11.44
C GLY A 76 21.55 -12.43 11.86
N ASN A 77 20.52 -13.22 11.55
CA ASN A 77 20.51 -14.65 11.84
C ASN A 77 21.57 -15.41 11.03
N VAL A 78 21.75 -15.08 9.75
CA VAL A 78 22.78 -15.68 8.90
C VAL A 78 24.18 -15.33 9.44
N ALA A 79 24.43 -14.07 9.77
CA ALA A 79 25.71 -13.65 10.36
C ALA A 79 25.99 -14.38 11.68
N ASN A 80 24.98 -14.52 12.54
CA ASN A 80 25.12 -15.23 13.81
C ASN A 80 25.42 -16.72 13.59
N ALA A 81 24.74 -17.39 12.65
CA ALA A 81 25.01 -18.79 12.32
C ALA A 81 26.45 -19.00 11.81
N ILE A 82 26.93 -18.12 10.92
CA ILE A 82 28.32 -18.16 10.43
C ILE A 82 29.31 -17.97 11.58
N GLU A 83 29.03 -17.06 12.52
CA GLU A 83 29.91 -16.84 13.66
C GLU A 83 29.93 -18.03 14.63
N GLU A 84 28.78 -18.68 14.84
CA GLU A 84 28.68 -19.91 15.63
C GLU A 84 29.47 -21.07 14.99
N GLU A 85 29.35 -21.27 13.69
CA GLU A 85 30.14 -22.25 12.93
C GLU A 85 31.65 -21.96 13.07
N ARG A 86 32.08 -20.70 12.94
CA ARG A 86 33.48 -20.30 13.12
C ARG A 86 34.01 -20.48 14.54
N LYS A 87 33.14 -20.41 15.55
CA LYS A 87 33.51 -20.70 16.95
C LYS A 87 33.60 -22.20 17.22
N GLN A 88 32.78 -23.01 16.56
CA GLN A 88 32.86 -24.46 16.64
C GLN A 88 34.08 -25.01 15.91
N GLU A 89 34.46 -24.46 14.76
CA GLU A 89 35.65 -24.87 14.00
C GLU A 89 36.97 -24.54 14.73
N LYS A 90 36.96 -23.50 15.59
CA LYS A 90 38.10 -23.09 16.41
C LYS A 90 38.19 -23.79 17.77
N ARG A 91 37.21 -24.64 18.10
CA ARG A 91 37.19 -25.46 19.31
C ARG A 91 37.67 -26.86 19.01
#